data_AF-A0A8J8BJV9-F1
#
_entry.id   AF-A0A8J8BJV9-F1
#
_cell.length_a   1.000
_cell.length_b   1.000
_cell.length_c   1.000
_cell.angle_alpha   90.00
_cell.angle_beta   90.00
_cell.angle_gamma   90.00
#
_symmetry.space_group_name_H-M   'P 1'
#
loop_
_entity.id
_entity.type
_entity.pdbx_description
1 polymer ?
#
loop_
_entity_poly.entity_id
_entity_poly.type
_entity_poly.pdbx_seq_one_letter_code
_entity_poly.pdbx_strand_id
1 'polypeptide(L)' 'MTEQCCTTNSQVMILSCSGGSNVGQLSNQAAVELTREGRGKMFCLVGIGGGLSGFVQ' A
#
# COMPACT_ATOMS: atom_id res chain seq x y z
N MET A 1 13.63 -9.95 13.54
CA MET A 1 12.30 -9.54 13.05
C MET A 1 11.48 -9.12 14.27
N THR A 2 11.13 -7.87 14.55
CA THR A 2 11.49 -6.55 14.00
C THR A 2 11.27 -5.60 15.17
N GLU A 3 12.29 -4.87 15.63
CA GLU A 3 12.26 -4.18 16.94
C GLU A 3 11.44 -2.87 16.95
N GLN A 4 10.84 -2.46 15.84
CA GLN A 4 10.07 -1.22 15.72
C GLN A 4 8.87 -1.38 14.77
N CYS A 5 7.72 -1.79 15.32
CA CYS A 5 6.47 -1.97 14.56
C CYS A 5 5.54 -0.74 14.59
N CYS A 6 5.87 0.31 15.34
CA CYS A 6 4.95 1.41 15.63
C CYS A 6 5.62 2.80 15.66
N THR A 7 6.67 3.04 14.87
CA THR A 7 7.31 4.37 14.84
C THR A 7 6.43 5.37 14.08
N THR A 8 6.23 6.54 14.68
CA THR A 8 5.38 7.63 14.18
C THR A 8 5.79 8.18 12.80
N ASN A 9 6.96 7.78 12.29
CA ASN A 9 7.53 8.25 11.04
C ASN A 9 7.63 7.14 9.96
N SER A 10 6.97 6.00 10.18
CA SER A 10 6.91 4.92 9.19
C SER A 10 5.98 5.29 8.04
N GLN A 11 6.44 5.11 6.80
CA GLN A 11 5.61 5.30 5.62
C GLN A 11 4.53 4.19 5.58
N VAL A 12 3.26 4.58 5.69
CA VAL A 12 2.13 3.65 5.58
C VAL A 12 2.04 3.12 4.15
N MET A 13 2.19 1.80 4.01
CA MET A 13 2.00 1.11 2.74
C MET A 13 0.52 0.76 2.56
N ILE A 14 -0.06 1.20 1.44
CA ILE A 14 -1.43 0.89 1.06
C ILE A 14 -1.41 -0.18 -0.03
N LEU A 15 -1.91 -1.36 0.30
CA LEU A 15 -2.01 -2.51 -0.60
C LEU A 15 -3.48 -2.76 -0.94
N SER A 16 -3.95 -2.22 -2.07
CA SER A 16 -5.31 -2.42 -2.54
C SER A 16 -5.36 -3.38 -3.73
N CYS A 17 -6.30 -4.33 -3.71
CA CYS A 17 -6.59 -5.13 -4.89
C CYS A 17 -7.46 -4.32 -5.86
N SER A 18 -6.85 -3.72 -6.87
CA SER A 18 -7.54 -2.96 -7.93
C SER A 18 -8.23 -3.86 -8.98
N GLY A 19 -8.60 -5.08 -8.60
CA GLY A 19 -9.04 -6.17 -9.49
C GLY A 19 -10.45 -6.02 -10.09
N GLY A 20 -10.94 -7.10 -10.72
CA GLY A 20 -12.13 -7.11 -11.59
C GLY A 20 -13.51 -7.15 -10.91
N SER A 21 -13.62 -6.86 -9.61
CA SER A 21 -14.91 -6.77 -8.92
C SER A 21 -15.26 -5.32 -8.56
N ASN A 22 -16.53 -5.05 -8.33
CA ASN A 22 -17.01 -3.76 -7.84
C ASN A 22 -16.35 -3.36 -6.50
N VAL A 23 -16.20 -4.31 -5.56
CA VAL A 23 -15.52 -4.08 -4.28
C VAL A 23 -14.04 -3.77 -4.48
N GLY A 24 -13.38 -4.40 -5.46
CA GLY A 24 -12.01 -4.08 -5.85
C GLY A 24 -11.85 -2.65 -6.37
N GLN A 25 -12.77 -2.20 -7.24
CA GLN A 25 -12.77 -0.82 -7.73
C GLN A 25 -13.01 0.21 -6.61
N LEU A 26 -13.96 -0.05 -5.70
CA LEU A 26 -14.21 0.81 -4.53
C LEU A 26 -12.99 0.88 -3.60
N SER A 27 -12.34 -0.27 -3.35
CA SER A 27 -11.12 -0.34 -2.53
C SER A 27 -9.99 0.46 -3.16
N ASN A 28 -9.84 0.38 -4.48
CA ASN A 28 -8.86 1.17 -5.23
C ASN A 28 -9.16 2.67 -5.15
N GLN A 29 -10.43 3.10 -5.26
CA GLN A 29 -10.79 4.51 -5.11
C GLN A 29 -10.44 5.04 -3.71
N ALA A 30 -10.74 4.27 -2.66
CA ALA A 30 -10.35 4.63 -1.29
C ALA A 30 -8.82 4.75 -1.13
N ALA A 31 -8.06 3.81 -1.69
CA ALA A 31 -6.59 3.83 -1.65
C ALA A 31 -5.99 5.05 -2.37
N VAL A 32 -6.55 5.42 -3.53
CA VAL A 32 -6.14 6.62 -4.28
C VAL A 32 -6.38 7.88 -3.45
N GLU A 33 -7.55 8.00 -2.82
CA GLU A 33 -7.88 9.19 -2.03
C GLU A 33 -6.99 9.31 -0.78
N LEU A 34 -6.79 8.22 -0.04
CA LEU A 34 -5.86 8.18 1.09
C LEU A 34 -4.42 8.58 0.70
N THR A 35 -3.99 8.20 -0.50
CA THR A 35 -2.68 8.58 -1.03
C THR A 35 -2.61 10.06 -1.37
N ARG A 36 -3.67 10.63 -1.96
CA ARG A 36 -3.76 12.06 -2.27
C ARG A 36 -3.79 12.93 -1.00
N GLU A 37 -4.46 12.44 0.04
CA GLU A 37 -4.48 13.08 1.36
C GLU A 37 -3.16 12.94 2.13
N GLY A 38 -2.16 12.24 1.57
CA GLY A 38 -0.86 12.05 2.22
C GLY A 38 -0.87 11.08 3.40
N ARG A 39 -1.92 10.26 3.54
CA ARG A 39 -2.06 9.29 4.63
C ARG A 39 -1.28 7.98 4.41
N GLY A 40 -0.69 7.80 3.24
CA GLY A 40 0.13 6.65 2.89
C GLY A 40 0.55 6.70 1.41
N LYS A 41 1.24 5.66 0.96
CA LYS A 41 1.56 5.46 -0.46
C LYS A 41 1.05 4.11 -0.94
N MET A 42 0.53 4.07 -2.17
CA MET A 42 0.12 2.82 -2.79
C MET A 42 1.33 1.98 -3.21
N PHE A 43 1.23 0.67 -3.00
CA PHE A 43 2.19 -0.32 -3.45
C PHE A 43 1.47 -1.49 -4.14
N CYS A 44 2.19 -2.19 -5.02
CA CYS A 44 1.70 -3.41 -5.66
C CYS A 44 2.27 -4.63 -4.92
N LEU A 45 1.38 -5.51 -4.41
CA LEU A 45 1.77 -6.74 -3.74
C LEU A 45 2.60 -7.67 -4.65
N VAL A 46 2.33 -7.67 -5.96
CA VAL A 46 3.11 -8.44 -6.95
C VAL A 46 4.57 -7.94 -7.02
N GLY A 47 4.81 -6.64 -6.84
CA GLY A 47 6.17 -6.09 -6.81
C GLY A 47 6.98 -6.59 -5.60
N ILE A 48 6.32 -6.80 -4.47
CA ILE A 48 6.92 -7.43 -3.28
C ILE A 48 7.25 -8.90 -3.58
N GLY A 49 6.29 -9.66 -4.12
CA GLY A 49 6.50 -11.06 -4.48
C GLY A 49 7.58 -11.27 -5.56
N GLY A 50 7.74 -10.29 -6.45
CA GLY A 50 8.79 -10.26 -7.47
C GLY A 50 10.15 -9.76 -6.98
N GLY A 51 10.29 -9.39 -5.70
CA GLY A 51 11.56 -8.89 -5.14
C GLY A 51 12.05 -7.59 -5.77
N LEU A 52 11.13 -6.75 -6.27
CA LEU A 52 11.50 -5.48 -6.89
C LEU A 52 12.03 -4.49 -5.83
N SER A 53 13.15 -3.84 -6.14
CA SER A 53 13.72 -2.81 -5.27
C SER A 53 12.75 -1.65 -5.05
N GLY A 54 12.65 -1.17 -3.82
CA GLY A 54 11.78 -0.03 -3.47
C GLY A 54 10.32 -0.39 -3.14
N PHE A 55 9.94 -1.68 -3.14
CA PHE A 55 8.61 -2.15 -2.73
C PHE A 55 8.53 -2.59 -1.25
N VAL A 56 9.68 -2.89 -0.65
CA VAL A 56 9.82 -3.16 0.78
C VAL A 56 10.91 -2.21 1.29
N GLN A 57 10.67 -1.60 2.45
CA GLN A 57 11.52 -0.59 3.06
C GLN A 57 11.97 -1.08 4.44
#